data_AF-A0A7G9FT41-F1
#
_entry.id   AF-A0A7G9FT41-F1
#
_cell.length_a   1.000
_cell.length_b   1.000
_cell.length_c   1.000
_cell.angle_alpha   90.00
_cell.angle_beta   90.00
_cell.angle_gamma   90.00
#
_symmetry.space_group_name_H-M   'P 1'
#
loop_
_entity.id
_entity.type
_entity.pdbx_description
1 polymer ?
#
loop_
_entity_poly.entity_id
_entity_poly.type
_entity_poly.pdbx_seq_one_letter_code
_entity_poly.pdbx_strand_id
1 'polypeptide(L)'
;MVKGFIIYKNGKIPFVIDKYRMELFTDDKILNDFMQEHNKKRNYILSGVYFSLGTEPRKITILVEHSLGSTCYLSCYIVENLHVKEGYNEIGIQSSYLDDVFRYKYNYIDLSRTGINFAVDIKEVYSIPFEMGDNTYNLKYCIGHNGNLGLLEDFERNGDVRIRLKEGTILECAEIVRTLHRFSMFMNSQADVSFKRIALYNDGMLAGWFCSDNICEDNISVKDVMFFELDVMKFVPKILNNIAQDCGSKITRSVPLGHLSNTKTEYSPQRFIEQVMAFEYLFEKIEPKKAKSKSWTLKKELVFMFDLFPEILEKSTLNTQMVSEEIKKTRIDIVHGYAYYYDFASDNKLQYIIIQFDRLIKVMSLMWVGFSNEEIMEFLRL
;
A
#
# COMPACT_ATOMS: atom_id res chain seq x y z
N MET A 1 10.85 -9.44 -18.61
CA MET A 1 10.14 -10.64 -19.08
C MET A 1 10.74 -11.88 -18.42
N VAL A 2 9.95 -12.65 -17.67
CA VAL A 2 10.40 -13.88 -16.97
C VAL A 2 9.91 -15.10 -17.76
N LYS A 3 10.75 -16.14 -17.91
CA LYS A 3 10.42 -17.34 -18.69
C LYS A 3 10.69 -18.60 -17.87
N GLY A 4 9.87 -19.63 -18.07
CA GLY A 4 10.00 -20.86 -17.31
C GLY A 4 8.98 -21.93 -17.66
N PHE A 5 8.82 -22.88 -16.75
CA PHE A 5 7.77 -23.90 -16.78
C PHE A 5 7.02 -23.91 -15.46
N ILE A 6 5.69 -23.97 -15.51
CA ILE A 6 4.90 -24.37 -14.34
C ILE A 6 4.87 -25.90 -14.26
N ILE A 7 4.91 -26.43 -13.05
CA ILE A 7 4.74 -27.86 -12.79
C ILE A 7 3.25 -28.09 -12.55
N TYR A 8 2.60 -28.83 -13.45
CA TYR A 8 1.17 -29.12 -13.37
C TYR A 8 0.92 -30.61 -13.62
N LYS A 9 0.26 -31.27 -12.66
CA LYS A 9 0.17 -32.73 -12.61
C LYS A 9 1.57 -33.35 -12.78
N ASN A 10 1.76 -34.21 -13.78
CA ASN A 10 3.05 -34.85 -14.09
C ASN A 10 3.77 -34.20 -15.28
N GLY A 11 3.33 -33.03 -15.74
CA GLY A 11 3.91 -32.34 -16.89
C GLY A 11 4.41 -30.94 -16.58
N LYS A 12 5.01 -30.33 -17.60
CA LYS A 12 5.57 -28.98 -17.57
C LYS A 12 4.89 -28.14 -18.63
N ILE A 13 4.35 -26.98 -18.24
CA ILE A 13 3.74 -26.04 -19.20
C ILE A 13 4.65 -24.83 -19.30
N PRO A 14 5.21 -24.53 -20.49
CA PRO A 14 6.01 -23.33 -20.73
C PRO A 14 5.21 -22.06 -20.43
N PHE A 15 5.89 -21.05 -19.89
CA PHE A 15 5.30 -19.74 -19.65
C PHE A 15 6.23 -18.57 -19.99
N VAL A 16 5.62 -17.43 -20.25
CA VAL A 16 6.26 -16.11 -20.30
C VAL A 16 5.44 -15.15 -19.43
N ILE A 17 6.10 -14.42 -18.54
CA ILE A 17 5.50 -13.33 -17.75
C ILE A 17 5.97 -11.98 -18.29
N ASP A 18 5.00 -11.14 -18.65
CA ASP A 18 5.18 -9.73 -18.93
C ASP A 18 4.12 -8.90 -18.19
N LYS A 19 4.52 -7.83 -17.49
CA LYS A 19 3.63 -6.95 -16.71
C LYS A 19 2.56 -7.69 -15.87
N TYR A 20 2.97 -8.72 -15.13
CA TYR A 20 2.08 -9.55 -14.30
C TYR A 20 0.98 -10.30 -15.06
N ARG A 21 1.12 -10.42 -16.38
CA ARG A 21 0.37 -11.34 -17.23
C ARG A 21 1.27 -12.50 -17.61
N MET A 22 0.86 -13.71 -17.25
CA MET A 22 1.56 -14.95 -17.60
C MET A 22 0.83 -15.65 -18.73
N GLU A 23 1.49 -15.82 -19.86
CA GLU A 23 0.97 -16.60 -20.98
C GLU A 23 1.54 -18.00 -20.94
N LEU A 24 0.65 -18.99 -21.01
CA LEU A 24 0.98 -20.41 -21.11
C LEU A 24 0.89 -20.85 -22.57
N PHE A 25 1.86 -21.64 -23.02
CA PHE A 25 1.89 -22.12 -24.40
C PHE A 25 2.41 -23.56 -24.48
N THR A 26 1.57 -24.44 -25.02
CA THR A 26 1.92 -25.78 -25.50
C THR A 26 0.76 -26.32 -26.35
N ASP A 27 1.06 -27.14 -27.35
CA ASP A 27 0.04 -27.84 -28.16
C ASP A 27 -0.49 -29.11 -27.47
N ASP A 28 0.07 -29.43 -26.29
CA ASP A 28 -0.29 -30.63 -25.53
C ASP A 28 -1.66 -30.51 -24.85
N LYS A 29 -2.35 -31.66 -24.72
CA LYS A 29 -3.63 -31.78 -23.99
C LYS A 29 -3.57 -31.25 -22.55
N ILE A 30 -2.37 -31.22 -21.95
CA ILE A 30 -2.16 -30.73 -20.58
C ILE A 30 -2.59 -29.27 -20.37
N LEU A 31 -2.48 -28.41 -21.40
CA LEU A 31 -2.94 -27.03 -21.31
C LEU A 31 -4.47 -26.95 -21.30
N ASN A 32 -5.14 -27.79 -22.09
CA ASN A 32 -6.61 -27.88 -22.07
C ASN A 32 -7.12 -28.33 -20.70
N ASP A 33 -6.48 -29.34 -20.12
CA ASP A 33 -6.77 -29.78 -18.76
C ASP A 33 -6.55 -28.67 -17.72
N PHE A 34 -5.47 -27.90 -17.85
CA PHE A 34 -5.21 -26.74 -16.98
C PHE A 34 -6.32 -25.70 -17.09
N MET A 35 -6.71 -25.33 -18.31
CA MET A 35 -7.76 -24.34 -18.56
C MET A 35 -9.11 -24.76 -17.98
N GLN A 36 -9.50 -26.02 -18.14
CA GLN A 36 -10.76 -26.54 -17.60
C GLN A 36 -10.82 -26.48 -16.07
N GLU A 37 -9.68 -26.72 -15.41
CA GLU A 37 -9.58 -26.70 -13.95
C GLU A 37 -9.48 -25.27 -13.39
N HIS A 38 -8.59 -24.44 -13.95
CA HIS A 38 -8.17 -23.19 -13.32
C HIS A 38 -8.98 -21.96 -13.75
N ASN A 39 -9.60 -21.94 -14.94
CA ASN A 39 -10.37 -20.77 -15.39
C ASN A 39 -11.66 -20.52 -14.59
N LYS A 40 -12.04 -21.47 -13.72
CA LYS A 40 -13.16 -21.32 -12.78
C LYS A 40 -12.69 -20.91 -11.37
N LYS A 41 -11.39 -20.95 -11.11
CA LYS A 41 -10.79 -20.66 -9.80
C LYS A 41 -10.32 -19.20 -9.76
N ARG A 42 -10.24 -18.68 -8.54
CA ARG A 42 -9.59 -17.40 -8.22
C ARG A 42 -8.59 -17.61 -7.09
N ASN A 43 -7.57 -16.76 -7.05
CA ASN A 43 -6.57 -16.73 -5.97
C ASN A 43 -5.92 -18.10 -5.71
N TYR A 44 -5.36 -18.71 -6.74
CA TYR A 44 -4.68 -20.00 -6.64
C TYR A 44 -3.16 -19.86 -6.82
N ILE A 45 -2.41 -20.79 -6.24
CA ILE A 45 -0.94 -20.77 -6.27
C ILE A 45 -0.45 -21.77 -7.30
N LEU A 46 0.50 -21.35 -8.12
CA LEU A 46 1.26 -22.22 -9.02
C LEU A 46 2.72 -22.28 -8.57
N SER A 47 3.36 -23.43 -8.79
CA SER A 47 4.79 -23.62 -8.56
C SER A 47 5.46 -24.04 -9.86
N GLY A 48 6.70 -23.60 -10.05
CA GLY A 48 7.42 -23.87 -11.27
C GLY A 48 8.91 -23.65 -11.15
N VAL A 49 9.55 -23.62 -12.32
CA VAL A 49 10.94 -23.22 -12.49
C VAL A 49 11.02 -22.07 -13.47
N TYR A 50 11.90 -21.12 -13.22
CA TYR A 50 12.23 -20.03 -14.14
C TYR A 50 13.72 -20.06 -14.48
N PHE A 51 14.07 -19.48 -15.63
CA PHE A 51 15.45 -19.42 -16.12
C PHE A 51 15.87 -17.95 -16.28
N SER A 52 16.89 -17.54 -15.53
CA SER A 52 17.60 -16.27 -15.75
C SER A 52 18.85 -16.53 -16.58
N LEU A 53 19.02 -15.84 -17.71
CA LEU A 53 20.27 -15.77 -18.49
C LEU A 53 21.10 -17.07 -18.57
N GLY A 54 20.41 -18.20 -18.79
CA GLY A 54 20.97 -19.34 -19.52
C GLY A 54 21.59 -20.52 -18.78
N THR A 55 21.71 -20.59 -17.44
CA THR A 55 22.52 -21.69 -16.86
C THR A 55 21.89 -22.58 -15.78
N GLU A 56 20.98 -22.11 -14.92
CA GLU A 56 20.38 -23.00 -13.89
C GLU A 56 18.89 -22.70 -13.60
N PRO A 57 18.04 -23.74 -13.46
CA PRO A 57 16.63 -23.57 -13.10
C PRO A 57 16.50 -23.10 -11.66
N ARG A 58 15.68 -22.09 -11.44
CA ARG A 58 15.38 -21.55 -10.11
C ARG A 58 13.90 -21.67 -9.81
N LYS A 59 13.54 -21.87 -8.54
CA LYS A 59 12.15 -22.05 -8.14
C LYS A 59 11.38 -20.73 -8.28
N ILE A 60 10.16 -20.82 -8.79
CA ILE A 60 9.20 -19.72 -8.85
C ILE A 60 7.88 -20.17 -8.22
N THR A 61 7.34 -19.32 -7.35
CA THR A 61 6.01 -19.48 -6.75
C THR A 61 5.14 -18.32 -7.22
N ILE A 62 3.95 -18.59 -7.72
CA ILE A 62 3.12 -17.60 -8.40
C ILE A 62 1.74 -17.55 -7.76
N LEU A 63 1.28 -16.36 -7.37
CA LEU A 63 -0.08 -16.13 -6.92
C LEU A 63 -0.92 -15.60 -8.09
N VAL A 64 -1.86 -16.42 -8.56
CA VAL A 64 -2.72 -16.11 -9.69
C VAL A 64 -4.06 -15.60 -9.17
N GLU A 65 -4.45 -14.39 -9.58
CA GLU A 65 -5.75 -13.82 -9.25
C GLU A 65 -6.86 -14.58 -9.98
N HIS A 66 -6.71 -14.72 -11.29
CA HIS A 66 -7.62 -15.48 -12.16
C HIS A 66 -6.94 -15.83 -13.48
N SER A 67 -7.56 -16.70 -14.27
CA SER A 67 -7.09 -17.04 -15.62
C SER A 67 -8.24 -17.02 -16.64
N LEU A 68 -7.89 -16.62 -17.86
CA LEU A 68 -8.78 -16.61 -19.02
C LEU A 68 -8.06 -17.28 -20.19
N GLY A 69 -8.60 -18.41 -20.65
CA GLY A 69 -7.91 -19.24 -21.64
C GLY A 69 -6.55 -19.70 -21.09
N SER A 70 -5.50 -19.53 -21.89
CA SER A 70 -4.12 -19.84 -21.50
C SER A 70 -3.39 -18.68 -20.81
N THR A 71 -4.09 -17.58 -20.49
CA THR A 71 -3.50 -16.41 -19.83
C THR A 71 -3.88 -16.40 -18.35
N CYS A 72 -2.88 -16.32 -17.49
CA CYS A 72 -3.04 -16.11 -16.05
C CYS A 72 -2.71 -14.65 -15.69
N TYR A 73 -3.61 -14.01 -14.95
CA TYR A 73 -3.41 -12.67 -14.40
C TYR A 73 -2.88 -12.82 -12.97
N LEU A 74 -1.67 -12.32 -12.75
CA LEU A 74 -0.92 -12.56 -11.52
C LEU A 74 -1.15 -11.40 -10.55
N SER A 75 -1.33 -11.72 -9.27
CA SER A 75 -1.23 -10.71 -8.21
C SER A 75 0.23 -10.44 -7.86
N CYS A 76 1.03 -11.50 -7.75
CA CYS A 76 2.47 -11.42 -7.48
C CYS A 76 3.15 -12.76 -7.79
N TYR A 77 4.48 -12.77 -7.77
CA TYR A 77 5.27 -14.00 -7.83
C TYR A 77 6.58 -13.84 -7.04
N ILE A 78 7.12 -14.96 -6.58
CA ILE A 78 8.38 -15.06 -5.85
C ILE A 78 9.38 -15.84 -6.67
N VAL A 79 10.59 -15.32 -6.72
CA VAL A 79 11.71 -15.80 -7.50
C VAL A 79 12.85 -16.16 -6.54
N GLU A 80 13.09 -17.46 -6.30
CA GLU A 80 14.11 -17.91 -5.34
C GLU A 80 15.52 -17.91 -5.94
N ASN A 81 16.53 -17.64 -5.11
CA ASN A 81 17.95 -17.71 -5.50
C ASN A 81 18.48 -19.16 -5.46
N LEU A 82 19.51 -19.44 -6.26
CA LEU A 82 20.07 -20.79 -6.45
C LEU A 82 20.62 -21.44 -5.17
N HIS A 83 21.12 -20.64 -4.23
CA HIS A 83 21.86 -21.14 -3.07
C HIS A 83 20.99 -21.42 -1.84
N VAL A 84 19.67 -21.30 -1.97
CA VAL A 84 18.75 -21.35 -0.84
C VAL A 84 18.17 -22.75 -0.70
N LYS A 85 18.63 -23.51 0.30
CA LYS A 85 18.11 -24.85 0.58
C LYS A 85 16.88 -24.85 1.50
N GLU A 86 16.66 -23.78 2.26
CA GLU A 86 15.72 -23.76 3.41
C GLU A 86 14.59 -22.71 3.31
N GLY A 87 14.33 -22.17 2.11
CA GLY A 87 13.27 -21.17 1.90
C GLY A 87 13.65 -19.79 2.45
N TYR A 88 12.67 -19.05 2.98
CA TYR A 88 12.85 -17.69 3.47
C TYR A 88 12.00 -17.47 4.74
N ASN A 89 12.52 -16.68 5.67
CA ASN A 89 11.92 -16.42 6.99
C ASN A 89 11.74 -14.92 7.30
N GLU A 90 12.16 -14.04 6.40
CA GLU A 90 12.04 -12.58 6.55
C GLU A 90 11.77 -11.93 5.19
N ILE A 91 10.93 -10.88 5.20
CA ILE A 91 10.70 -10.01 4.05
C ILE A 91 11.31 -8.63 4.34
N GLY A 92 12.03 -8.08 3.35
CA GLY A 92 12.62 -6.75 3.36
C GLY A 92 12.04 -5.86 2.26
N ILE A 93 11.66 -4.64 2.61
CA ILE A 93 11.02 -3.68 1.70
C ILE A 93 11.81 -2.37 1.72
N GLN A 94 12.32 -2.01 0.54
CA GLN A 94 12.99 -0.74 0.30
C GLN A 94 12.02 0.23 -0.39
N SER A 95 11.85 1.43 0.18
CA SER A 95 10.89 2.41 -0.31
C SER A 95 11.25 3.82 0.15
N SER A 96 11.39 4.74 -0.80
CA SER A 96 11.57 6.16 -0.52
C SER A 96 10.40 6.77 0.26
N TYR A 97 9.17 6.28 0.05
CA TYR A 97 8.00 6.72 0.82
C TYR A 97 8.03 6.25 2.28
N LEU A 98 8.57 5.06 2.54
CA LEU A 98 8.78 4.59 3.92
C LEU A 98 9.97 5.30 4.56
N ASP A 99 11.02 5.57 3.78
CA ASP A 99 12.17 6.36 4.24
C ASP A 99 11.78 7.76 4.69
N ASP A 100 10.89 8.43 3.97
CA ASP A 100 10.32 9.72 4.38
C ASP A 100 9.60 9.61 5.73
N VAL A 101 8.68 8.65 5.87
CA VAL A 101 7.89 8.43 7.09
C VAL A 101 8.77 8.06 8.28
N PHE A 102 9.76 7.19 8.07
CA PHE A 102 10.71 6.77 9.10
C PHE A 102 11.92 7.70 9.20
N ARG A 103 11.83 8.91 8.65
CA ARG A 103 12.78 10.00 8.88
C ARG A 103 14.23 9.59 8.55
N TYR A 104 14.42 8.82 7.48
CA TYR A 104 15.71 8.26 7.05
C TYR A 104 16.85 9.28 7.13
N LYS A 105 16.69 10.43 6.45
CA LYS A 105 17.74 11.45 6.34
C LYS A 105 18.14 12.02 7.69
N TYR A 106 17.17 12.25 8.59
CA TYR A 106 17.42 12.78 9.93
C TYR A 106 18.10 11.74 10.81
N ASN A 107 17.57 10.52 10.84
CA ASN A 107 18.16 9.41 11.59
C ASN A 107 19.59 9.10 11.10
N TYR A 108 19.81 9.10 9.78
CA TYR A 108 21.13 8.89 9.20
C TYR A 108 22.14 9.94 9.68
N ILE A 109 21.80 11.23 9.62
CA ILE A 109 22.69 12.31 10.04
C ILE A 109 22.97 12.23 11.54
N ASP A 110 21.95 12.05 12.37
CA ASP A 110 22.11 12.06 13.82
C ASP A 110 22.91 10.84 14.31
N LEU A 111 22.66 9.66 13.76
CA LEU A 111 23.44 8.46 14.08
C LEU A 111 24.86 8.51 13.50
N SER A 112 25.06 9.11 12.32
CA SER A 112 26.43 9.31 11.80
C SER A 112 27.25 10.22 12.71
N ARG A 113 26.62 11.26 13.29
CA ARG A 113 27.27 12.17 14.25
C ARG A 113 27.68 11.49 15.56
N THR A 114 27.06 10.37 15.93
CA THR A 114 27.48 9.57 17.09
C THR A 114 28.61 8.59 16.78
N GLY A 115 29.10 8.56 15.53
CA GLY A 115 30.22 7.74 15.08
C GLY A 115 29.81 6.40 14.46
N ILE A 116 28.52 6.18 14.18
CA ILE A 116 28.07 4.97 13.49
C ILE A 116 28.49 5.04 12.01
N ASN A 117 29.16 3.98 11.53
CA ASN A 117 29.53 3.84 10.12
C ASN A 117 28.54 2.91 9.41
N PHE A 118 27.58 3.52 8.72
CA PHE A 118 26.55 2.78 7.97
C PHE A 118 27.07 2.01 6.76
N ALA A 119 28.33 2.19 6.34
CA ALA A 119 28.93 1.41 5.25
C ALA A 119 29.28 -0.05 5.66
N VAL A 120 29.31 -0.34 6.96
CA VAL A 120 29.71 -1.66 7.49
C VAL A 120 28.72 -2.22 8.50
N ASP A 121 27.90 -1.35 9.12
CA ASP A 121 26.93 -1.73 10.13
C ASP A 121 25.49 -1.40 9.70
N ILE A 122 24.59 -2.36 9.91
CA ILE A 122 23.14 -2.12 9.94
C ILE A 122 22.74 -1.73 11.35
N LYS A 123 21.92 -0.67 11.48
CA LYS A 123 21.26 -0.31 12.74
C LYS A 123 19.76 -0.35 12.59
N GLU A 124 19.12 -0.99 13.56
CA GLU A 124 17.68 -0.91 13.78
C GLU A 124 17.36 0.42 14.45
N VAL A 125 16.55 1.25 13.79
CA VAL A 125 16.17 2.59 14.26
C VAL A 125 14.80 2.54 14.95
N TYR A 126 13.86 1.79 14.38
CA TYR A 126 12.54 1.58 14.96
C TYR A 126 12.17 0.10 14.98
N SER A 127 11.44 -0.29 16.02
CA SER A 127 10.82 -1.60 16.17
C SER A 127 9.36 -1.40 16.56
N ILE A 128 8.44 -1.73 15.65
CA ILE A 128 7.02 -1.42 15.79
C ILE A 128 6.21 -2.73 15.72
N PRO A 129 5.59 -3.15 16.84
CA PRO A 129 4.69 -4.29 16.82
C PRO A 129 3.37 -3.91 16.13
N PHE A 130 2.83 -4.83 15.34
CA PHE A 130 1.49 -4.71 14.77
C PHE A 130 0.81 -6.06 14.62
N GLU A 131 -0.52 -6.05 14.65
CA GLU A 131 -1.37 -7.22 14.50
C GLU A 131 -1.94 -7.28 13.09
N MET A 132 -1.84 -8.45 12.43
CA MET A 132 -2.43 -8.70 11.12
C MET A 132 -3.01 -10.12 11.10
N GLY A 133 -4.33 -10.22 10.95
CA GLY A 133 -5.05 -11.47 11.19
C GLY A 133 -4.90 -11.91 12.65
N ASP A 134 -4.60 -13.19 12.86
CA ASP A 134 -4.37 -13.76 14.19
C ASP A 134 -2.89 -13.70 14.62
N ASN A 135 -2.03 -13.04 13.85
CA ASN A 135 -0.58 -13.02 14.04
C ASN A 135 -0.09 -11.64 14.51
N THR A 136 0.85 -11.67 15.46
CA THR A 136 1.63 -10.49 15.86
C THR A 136 2.95 -10.45 15.11
N TYR A 137 3.14 -9.38 14.35
CA TYR A 137 4.36 -9.07 13.61
C TYR A 137 5.14 -7.95 14.29
N ASN A 138 6.41 -7.83 13.91
CA ASN A 138 7.25 -6.72 14.34
C ASN A 138 7.95 -6.13 13.11
N LEU A 139 7.65 -4.87 12.83
CA LEU A 139 8.27 -4.08 11.78
C LEU A 139 9.56 -3.48 12.33
N LYS A 140 10.69 -3.84 11.72
CA LYS A 140 11.99 -3.24 12.02
C LYS A 140 12.39 -2.31 10.89
N TYR A 141 12.62 -1.04 11.18
CA TYR A 141 13.19 -0.12 10.20
C TYR A 141 14.69 -0.03 10.41
N CYS A 142 15.44 -0.48 9.42
CA CYS A 142 16.90 -0.59 9.48
C CYS A 142 17.56 0.40 8.51
N ILE A 143 18.67 1.00 8.95
CA ILE A 143 19.53 1.87 8.13
C ILE A 143 20.92 1.26 8.05
N GLY A 144 21.53 1.33 6.88
CA GLY A 144 22.92 0.94 6.63
C GLY A 144 23.07 -0.40 5.93
N HIS A 145 24.33 -0.82 5.86
CA HIS A 145 24.81 -1.87 4.99
C HIS A 145 25.31 -3.09 5.79
N ASN A 146 25.04 -4.29 5.28
CA ASN A 146 25.58 -5.53 5.83
C ASN A 146 27.02 -5.72 5.34
N GLY A 147 27.99 -5.30 6.15
CA GLY A 147 29.41 -5.45 5.84
C GLY A 147 29.86 -6.87 5.47
N ASN A 148 29.10 -7.92 5.86
CA ASN A 148 29.39 -9.31 5.46
C ASN A 148 29.15 -9.59 3.97
N LEU A 149 28.34 -8.77 3.28
CA LEU A 149 28.05 -8.90 1.85
C LEU A 149 29.10 -8.20 0.98
N GLY A 150 29.83 -7.22 1.52
CA GLY A 150 30.88 -6.49 0.80
C GLY A 150 30.38 -5.89 -0.52
N LEU A 151 31.07 -6.20 -1.63
CA LEU A 151 30.73 -5.71 -2.98
C LEU A 151 29.41 -6.26 -3.56
N LEU A 152 28.82 -7.29 -2.92
CA LEU A 152 27.52 -7.85 -3.34
C LEU A 152 26.34 -7.08 -2.74
N GLU A 153 26.62 -6.05 -1.96
CA GLU A 153 25.59 -5.20 -1.39
C GLU A 153 25.05 -4.19 -2.40
N ASP A 154 23.77 -3.85 -2.22
CA ASP A 154 23.16 -2.73 -2.90
C ASP A 154 23.64 -1.41 -2.28
N PHE A 155 24.59 -0.75 -2.93
CA PHE A 155 25.13 0.55 -2.50
C PHE A 155 24.13 1.70 -2.66
N GLU A 156 23.01 1.50 -3.36
CA GLU A 156 21.91 2.48 -3.43
C GLU A 156 20.83 2.27 -2.37
N ARG A 157 21.08 1.40 -1.39
CA ARG A 157 20.15 1.11 -0.31
C ARG A 157 20.15 2.24 0.71
N ASN A 158 18.99 2.86 0.88
CA ASN A 158 18.71 3.80 1.97
C ASN A 158 18.24 3.02 3.21
N GLY A 159 16.95 3.13 3.57
CA GLY A 159 16.33 2.32 4.60
C GLY A 159 15.74 1.02 4.09
N ASP A 160 15.48 0.11 5.01
CA ASP A 160 14.89 -1.19 4.71
C ASP A 160 13.99 -1.64 5.85
N VAL A 161 12.72 -1.87 5.53
CA VAL A 161 11.74 -2.41 6.47
C VAL A 161 11.84 -3.93 6.48
N ARG A 162 12.19 -4.52 7.62
CA ARG A 162 12.29 -5.97 7.85
C ARG A 162 11.15 -6.49 8.71
N ILE A 163 10.50 -7.55 8.25
CA ILE A 163 9.46 -8.26 8.99
C ILE A 163 9.74 -9.76 8.94
N ARG A 164 9.82 -10.38 10.11
CA ARG A 164 9.95 -11.84 10.23
C ARG A 164 8.62 -12.51 9.90
N LEU A 165 8.67 -13.45 8.98
CA LEU A 165 7.54 -14.25 8.52
C LEU A 165 7.24 -15.36 9.53
N LYS A 166 5.97 -15.75 9.61
CA LYS A 166 5.44 -16.82 10.46
C LYS A 166 5.31 -18.12 9.69
N GLU A 167 4.74 -18.05 8.48
CA GLU A 167 4.47 -19.22 7.65
C GLU A 167 5.44 -19.33 6.46
N GLY A 168 6.00 -18.20 6.00
CA GLY A 168 6.90 -18.17 4.85
C GLY A 168 6.18 -18.44 3.53
N THR A 169 4.90 -18.06 3.43
CA THR A 169 4.09 -18.27 2.23
C THR A 169 4.02 -17.02 1.35
N ILE A 170 3.75 -17.21 0.05
CA ILE A 170 3.51 -16.09 -0.86
C ILE A 170 2.27 -15.26 -0.46
N LEU A 171 1.28 -15.88 0.17
CA LEU A 171 0.07 -15.21 0.66
C LEU A 171 0.41 -14.27 1.81
N GLU A 172 1.13 -14.76 2.81
CA GLU A 172 1.61 -13.94 3.93
C GLU A 172 2.45 -12.74 3.43
N CYS A 173 3.37 -12.99 2.50
CA CYS A 173 4.16 -11.92 1.87
C CYS A 173 3.27 -10.89 1.17
N ALA A 174 2.30 -11.34 0.38
CA ALA A 174 1.38 -10.46 -0.35
C ALA A 174 0.52 -9.61 0.60
N GLU A 175 0.09 -10.17 1.73
CA GLU A 175 -0.67 -9.44 2.75
C GLU A 175 0.18 -8.38 3.45
N ILE A 176 1.42 -8.71 3.84
CA ILE A 176 2.37 -7.74 4.42
C ILE A 176 2.64 -6.59 3.45
N VAL A 177 2.96 -6.92 2.19
CA VAL A 177 3.23 -5.92 1.14
C VAL A 177 2.04 -5.01 0.93
N ARG A 178 0.82 -5.56 0.88
CA ARG A 178 -0.41 -4.77 0.71
C ARG A 178 -0.69 -3.87 1.91
N THR A 179 -0.50 -4.37 3.13
CA THR A 179 -0.66 -3.60 4.37
C THR A 179 0.30 -2.42 4.40
N LEU A 180 1.59 -2.65 4.09
CA LEU A 180 2.59 -1.58 4.06
C LEU A 180 2.39 -0.60 2.91
N HIS A 181 1.86 -1.07 1.77
CA HIS A 181 1.52 -0.21 0.64
C HIS A 181 0.41 0.76 1.03
N ARG A 182 -0.68 0.25 1.61
CA ARG A 182 -1.79 1.05 2.16
C ARG A 182 -1.34 2.00 3.26
N PHE A 183 -0.48 1.54 4.16
CA PHE A 183 0.14 2.39 5.19
C PHE A 183 0.89 3.56 4.56
N SER A 184 1.70 3.27 3.54
CA SER A 184 2.47 4.30 2.84
C SER A 184 1.56 5.29 2.10
N MET A 185 0.49 4.82 1.46
CA MET A 185 -0.53 5.67 0.83
C MET A 185 -1.17 6.61 1.84
N PHE A 186 -1.58 6.07 3.00
CA PHE A 186 -2.19 6.87 4.07
C PHE A 186 -1.23 7.94 4.56
N MET A 187 0.01 7.58 4.92
CA MET A 187 0.98 8.53 5.48
C MET A 187 1.35 9.64 4.51
N ASN A 188 1.43 9.33 3.20
CA ASN A 188 1.80 10.29 2.17
C ASN A 188 0.61 11.02 1.52
N SER A 189 -0.61 10.68 1.94
CA SER A 189 -1.89 11.20 1.40
C SER A 189 -1.99 11.13 -0.12
N GLN A 190 -1.51 10.05 -0.72
CA GLN A 190 -1.53 9.82 -2.17
C GLN A 190 -1.62 8.34 -2.53
N ALA A 191 -2.18 8.04 -3.70
CA ALA A 191 -2.36 6.68 -4.18
C ALA A 191 -1.16 6.15 -4.97
N ASP A 192 -0.37 7.03 -5.60
CA ASP A 192 0.79 6.68 -6.44
C ASP A 192 2.04 6.39 -5.60
N VAL A 193 1.91 5.44 -4.67
CA VAL A 193 3.03 4.93 -3.88
C VAL A 193 3.52 3.62 -4.47
N SER A 194 4.83 3.45 -4.53
CA SER A 194 5.48 2.21 -4.94
C SER A 194 6.71 1.93 -4.11
N PHE A 195 7.14 0.68 -4.10
CA PHE A 195 8.36 0.23 -3.48
C PHE A 195 9.48 0.16 -4.51
N LYS A 196 10.71 0.49 -4.12
CA LYS A 196 11.87 0.32 -4.99
C LYS A 196 12.10 -1.17 -5.24
N ARG A 197 12.04 -1.97 -4.16
CA ARG A 197 12.32 -3.41 -4.22
C ARG A 197 11.81 -4.15 -3.00
N ILE A 198 11.51 -5.43 -3.18
CA ILE A 198 11.09 -6.33 -2.10
C ILE A 198 11.93 -7.61 -2.17
N ALA A 199 12.73 -7.83 -1.13
CA ALA A 199 13.64 -8.95 -1.01
C ALA A 199 13.15 -9.93 0.05
N LEU A 200 13.47 -11.21 -0.14
CA LEU A 200 13.24 -12.26 0.83
C LEU A 200 14.57 -12.72 1.38
N TYR A 201 14.62 -12.99 2.67
CA TYR A 201 15.83 -13.38 3.37
C TYR A 201 15.63 -14.66 4.16
N ASN A 202 16.73 -15.39 4.35
CA ASN A 202 16.84 -16.46 5.31
C ASN A 202 18.01 -16.15 6.23
N ASP A 203 17.73 -15.82 7.49
CA ASP A 203 18.72 -15.46 8.51
C ASP A 203 19.77 -14.43 8.01
N GLY A 204 19.26 -13.40 7.32
CA GLY A 204 20.06 -12.29 6.77
C GLY A 204 20.69 -12.54 5.40
N MET A 205 20.66 -13.77 4.88
CA MET A 205 21.09 -14.08 3.51
C MET A 205 19.96 -13.88 2.50
N LEU A 206 20.26 -13.27 1.35
CA LEU A 206 19.27 -13.02 0.30
C LEU A 206 18.75 -14.34 -0.30
N ALA A 207 17.49 -14.66 0.00
CA ALA A 207 16.83 -15.89 -0.40
C ALA A 207 16.06 -15.77 -1.72
N GLY A 208 15.60 -14.58 -2.08
CA GLY A 208 14.88 -14.37 -3.32
C GLY A 208 14.28 -12.98 -3.43
N TRP A 209 13.44 -12.81 -4.44
CA TRP A 209 12.77 -11.56 -4.74
C TRP A 209 11.26 -11.77 -4.79
N PHE A 210 10.52 -10.85 -4.19
CA PHE A 210 9.07 -10.77 -4.32
C PHE A 210 8.75 -9.73 -5.39
N CYS A 211 7.94 -10.11 -6.38
CA CYS A 211 7.59 -9.26 -7.51
C CYS A 211 6.08 -8.97 -7.50
N SER A 212 5.70 -7.69 -7.50
CA SER A 212 4.31 -7.22 -7.62
C SER A 212 4.20 -5.88 -8.34
N ASP A 213 2.99 -5.54 -8.76
CA ASP A 213 2.61 -4.25 -9.38
C ASP A 213 2.96 -3.02 -8.52
N ASN A 214 3.06 -3.20 -7.20
CA ASN A 214 3.52 -2.16 -6.27
C ASN A 214 5.01 -1.81 -6.38
N ILE A 215 5.81 -2.46 -7.25
CA ILE A 215 7.24 -2.19 -7.39
C ILE A 215 7.51 -1.28 -8.61
N CYS A 216 8.22 -0.18 -8.38
CA CYS A 216 8.73 0.71 -9.43
C CYS A 216 10.07 1.29 -8.96
N GLU A 217 11.16 0.91 -9.64
CA GLU A 217 12.53 1.32 -9.26
C GLU A 217 12.75 2.83 -9.44
N ASP A 218 12.11 3.44 -10.44
CA ASP A 218 12.32 4.85 -10.80
C ASP A 218 11.52 5.83 -9.93
N ASN A 219 10.57 5.35 -9.11
CA ASN A 219 9.70 6.23 -8.36
C ASN A 219 10.35 6.64 -7.03
N ILE A 220 10.52 7.95 -6.84
CA ILE A 220 11.23 8.53 -5.69
C ILE A 220 10.32 9.55 -4.99
N SER A 221 10.17 9.39 -3.69
CA SER A 221 9.56 10.38 -2.81
C SER A 221 10.58 11.42 -2.33
N VAL A 222 10.12 12.67 -2.19
CA VAL A 222 10.90 13.81 -1.69
C VAL A 222 10.10 14.59 -0.63
N LYS A 223 9.28 13.88 0.17
CA LYS A 223 8.40 14.46 1.19
C LYS A 223 9.02 14.42 2.59
N ASP A 224 10.31 14.13 2.72
CA ASP A 224 11.04 14.03 3.99
C ASP A 224 10.88 15.25 4.91
N VAL A 225 10.76 16.45 4.35
CA VAL A 225 10.54 17.69 5.13
C VAL A 225 9.23 17.64 5.92
N MET A 226 8.17 17.05 5.35
CA MET A 226 6.86 16.94 6.02
C MET A 226 6.91 16.03 7.26
N PHE A 227 7.89 15.14 7.34
CA PHE A 227 8.02 14.19 8.45
C PHE A 227 9.11 14.61 9.45
N PHE A 228 9.69 15.80 9.32
CA PHE A 228 10.78 16.26 10.18
C PHE A 228 10.44 16.17 11.68
N GLU A 229 9.24 16.61 12.06
CA GLU A 229 8.77 16.63 13.45
C GLU A 229 7.88 15.44 13.82
N LEU A 230 7.74 14.45 12.92
CA LEU A 230 6.88 13.30 13.19
C LEU A 230 7.43 12.46 14.35
N ASP A 231 6.61 12.29 15.38
CA ASP A 231 6.80 11.25 16.40
C ASP A 231 6.34 9.90 15.84
N VAL A 232 7.29 9.19 15.23
CA VAL A 232 7.07 7.88 14.61
C VAL A 232 6.44 6.90 15.58
N MET A 233 6.94 6.81 16.82
CA MET A 233 6.50 5.80 17.79
C MET A 233 5.12 6.11 18.38
N LYS A 234 4.69 7.37 18.35
CA LYS A 234 3.33 7.77 18.74
C LYS A 234 2.29 7.48 17.66
N PHE A 235 2.57 7.81 16.40
CA PHE A 235 1.58 7.78 15.33
C PHE A 235 1.58 6.47 14.52
N VAL A 236 2.76 5.99 14.11
CA VAL A 236 2.86 4.85 13.17
C VAL A 236 2.23 3.57 13.72
N PRO A 237 2.47 3.14 14.98
CA PRO A 237 1.89 1.89 15.46
C PRO A 237 0.37 1.87 15.41
N LYS A 238 -0.32 2.94 15.84
CA LYS A 238 -1.79 3.00 15.83
C LYS A 238 -2.34 2.95 14.40
N ILE A 239 -1.74 3.73 13.49
CA ILE A 239 -2.16 3.79 12.07
C ILE A 239 -1.94 2.44 11.39
N LEU A 240 -0.75 1.85 11.55
CA LEU A 240 -0.40 0.57 10.95
C LEU A 240 -1.33 -0.54 11.45
N ASN A 241 -1.59 -0.59 12.76
CA ASN A 241 -2.53 -1.56 13.33
C ASN A 241 -3.94 -1.38 12.76
N ASN A 242 -4.45 -0.16 12.59
CA ASN A 242 -5.76 0.05 11.99
C ASN A 242 -5.82 -0.45 10.54
N ILE A 243 -4.80 -0.14 9.74
CA ILE A 243 -4.73 -0.56 8.33
C ILE A 243 -4.63 -2.09 8.20
N ALA A 244 -3.91 -2.74 9.11
CA ALA A 244 -3.73 -4.18 9.14
C ALA A 244 -5.00 -4.97 9.54
N GLN A 245 -6.06 -4.30 10.02
CA GLN A 245 -7.32 -4.96 10.39
C GLN A 245 -8.07 -5.58 9.19
N ASP A 246 -7.86 -5.04 7.98
CA ASP A 246 -8.43 -5.58 6.76
C ASP A 246 -7.32 -5.72 5.70
N CYS A 247 -6.69 -6.90 5.64
CA CYS A 247 -5.69 -7.21 4.61
C CYS A 247 -6.31 -7.52 3.24
N GLY A 248 -7.61 -7.80 3.16
CA GLY A 248 -8.32 -8.14 1.92
C GLY A 248 -8.75 -6.93 1.07
N SER A 249 -9.44 -7.18 -0.05
CA SER A 249 -9.99 -6.13 -0.92
C SER A 249 -11.19 -5.40 -0.31
N LYS A 250 -11.89 -6.03 0.63
CA LYS A 250 -13.03 -5.45 1.34
C LYS A 250 -12.55 -4.89 2.68
N ILE A 251 -12.81 -3.61 2.92
CA ILE A 251 -12.58 -2.98 4.23
C ILE A 251 -13.86 -3.00 5.06
N THR A 252 -13.75 -3.33 6.33
CA THR A 252 -14.88 -3.40 7.27
C THR A 252 -14.59 -2.76 8.62
N ARG A 253 -13.30 -2.62 8.98
CA ARG A 253 -12.78 -2.14 10.24
C ARG A 253 -11.70 -1.06 10.04
N SER A 254 -10.90 -1.12 8.98
CA SER A 254 -9.84 -0.16 8.69
C SER A 254 -10.35 1.14 8.05
N VAL A 255 -9.50 2.17 8.04
CA VAL A 255 -9.76 3.43 7.33
C VAL A 255 -9.83 3.23 5.79
N PRO A 256 -10.66 4.00 5.08
CA PRO A 256 -10.74 3.97 3.62
C PRO A 256 -9.59 4.77 2.98
N LEU A 257 -9.09 4.30 1.85
CA LEU A 257 -7.98 4.94 1.11
C LEU A 257 -8.29 5.24 -0.36
N GLY A 258 -9.45 4.80 -0.87
CA GLY A 258 -9.80 4.97 -2.29
C GLY A 258 -9.88 6.43 -2.73
N HIS A 259 -10.24 7.33 -1.80
CA HIS A 259 -10.37 8.76 -2.06
C HIS A 259 -9.04 9.50 -2.35
N LEU A 260 -7.90 8.87 -2.06
CA LEU A 260 -6.60 9.48 -2.18
C LEU A 260 -6.27 9.82 -3.64
N SER A 261 -5.69 11.00 -3.85
CA SER A 261 -5.31 11.47 -5.18
C SER A 261 -4.25 10.58 -5.83
N ASN A 262 -4.31 10.47 -7.16
CA ASN A 262 -3.18 10.10 -7.99
C ASN A 262 -2.80 11.27 -8.90
N THR A 263 -1.59 11.24 -9.45
CA THR A 263 -0.98 12.28 -10.29
C THR A 263 -1.73 12.56 -11.59
N LYS A 264 -2.59 11.66 -12.05
CA LYS A 264 -3.28 11.76 -13.35
C LYS A 264 -4.73 12.23 -13.25
N THR A 265 -5.38 11.96 -12.13
CA THR A 265 -6.84 12.15 -11.97
C THR A 265 -7.17 12.88 -10.67
N GLU A 266 -6.29 13.78 -10.23
CA GLU A 266 -6.44 14.56 -9.00
C GLU A 266 -7.83 15.19 -8.91
N TYR A 267 -8.29 15.89 -9.95
CA TYR A 267 -9.59 16.55 -9.93
C TYR A 267 -10.62 15.82 -10.81
N SER A 268 -10.84 14.53 -10.53
CA SER A 268 -11.79 13.71 -11.30
C SER A 268 -13.12 13.46 -10.57
N PRO A 269 -14.23 13.27 -11.31
CA PRO A 269 -15.52 12.90 -10.73
C PRO A 269 -15.50 11.56 -10.01
N GLN A 270 -14.73 10.59 -10.53
CA GLN A 270 -14.57 9.30 -9.87
C GLN A 270 -13.98 9.46 -8.47
N ARG A 271 -12.85 10.18 -8.36
CA ARG A 271 -12.22 10.44 -7.06
C ARG A 271 -13.17 11.18 -6.12
N PHE A 272 -13.89 12.18 -6.61
CA PHE A 272 -14.86 12.91 -5.78
C PHE A 272 -15.95 12.00 -5.21
N ILE A 273 -16.47 11.05 -6.01
CA ILE A 273 -17.42 10.05 -5.52
C ILE A 273 -16.77 9.12 -4.48
N GLU A 274 -15.50 8.74 -4.68
CA GLU A 274 -14.73 7.95 -3.71
C GLU A 274 -14.50 8.71 -2.38
N GLN A 275 -14.30 10.04 -2.42
CA GLN A 275 -14.27 10.90 -1.23
C GLN A 275 -15.60 10.88 -0.49
N VAL A 276 -16.72 11.03 -1.20
CA VAL A 276 -18.06 10.95 -0.59
C VAL A 276 -18.30 9.59 0.06
N MET A 277 -17.96 8.49 -0.61
CA MET A 277 -18.10 7.15 -0.04
C MET A 277 -17.20 6.93 1.18
N ALA A 278 -15.95 7.44 1.15
CA ALA A 278 -15.04 7.37 2.29
C ALA A 278 -15.57 8.17 3.49
N PHE A 279 -16.14 9.35 3.25
CA PHE A 279 -16.80 10.15 4.27
C PHE A 279 -18.01 9.42 4.86
N GLU A 280 -18.94 8.93 4.03
CA GLU A 280 -20.15 8.22 4.49
C GLU A 280 -19.77 6.98 5.31
N TYR A 281 -18.75 6.23 4.85
CA TYR A 281 -18.20 5.08 5.59
C TYR A 281 -17.67 5.50 6.97
N LEU A 282 -16.80 6.52 7.03
CA LEU A 282 -16.22 6.97 8.30
C LEU A 282 -17.27 7.56 9.23
N PHE A 283 -18.24 8.32 8.70
CA PHE A 283 -19.33 8.88 9.48
C PHE A 283 -20.19 7.78 10.11
N GLU A 284 -20.48 6.70 9.38
CA GLU A 284 -21.18 5.54 9.95
C GLU A 284 -20.40 4.89 11.11
N LYS A 285 -19.06 4.84 11.01
CA LYS A 285 -18.21 4.29 12.07
C LYS A 285 -18.11 5.19 13.31
N ILE A 286 -17.95 6.49 13.10
CA ILE A 286 -17.75 7.47 14.17
C ILE A 286 -19.09 7.79 14.85
N GLU A 287 -20.18 7.93 14.10
CA GLU A 287 -21.50 8.40 14.56
C GLU A 287 -22.65 7.48 14.10
N PRO A 288 -22.65 6.18 14.48
CA PRO A 288 -23.56 5.17 13.93
C PRO A 288 -25.05 5.47 14.20
N LYS A 289 -25.37 6.14 15.31
CA LYS A 289 -26.77 6.51 15.64
C LYS A 289 -27.29 7.62 14.72
N LYS A 290 -26.44 8.59 14.37
CA LYS A 290 -26.78 9.70 13.47
C LYS A 290 -26.89 9.18 12.04
N ALA A 291 -25.90 8.41 11.58
CA ALA A 291 -25.86 7.83 10.24
C ALA A 291 -27.07 6.95 9.90
N LYS A 292 -27.61 6.20 10.89
CA LYS A 292 -28.80 5.35 10.69
C LYS A 292 -30.12 6.12 10.69
N SER A 293 -30.13 7.38 11.09
CA SER A 293 -31.35 8.18 11.16
C SER A 293 -31.65 8.84 9.82
N LYS A 294 -32.87 8.63 9.31
CA LYS A 294 -33.35 9.28 8.07
C LYS A 294 -33.36 10.81 8.13
N SER A 295 -33.28 11.41 9.31
CA SER A 295 -33.23 12.87 9.50
C SER A 295 -31.86 13.47 9.23
N TRP A 296 -30.81 12.65 9.21
CA TRP A 296 -29.44 13.03 8.86
C TRP A 296 -29.25 12.84 7.36
N THR A 297 -29.08 13.95 6.66
CA THR A 297 -28.75 13.97 5.24
C THR A 297 -27.25 14.21 5.10
N LEU A 298 -26.65 13.82 3.96
CA LEU A 298 -25.23 14.05 3.68
C LEU A 298 -24.76 15.46 4.04
N LYS A 299 -25.56 16.50 3.71
CA LYS A 299 -25.24 17.88 4.10
C LYS A 299 -25.12 18.05 5.61
N LYS A 300 -26.07 17.54 6.39
CA LYS A 300 -26.05 17.67 7.86
C LYS A 300 -24.88 16.90 8.47
N GLU A 301 -24.55 15.75 7.91
CA GLU A 301 -23.39 14.95 8.32
C GLU A 301 -22.09 15.71 8.06
N LEU A 302 -21.93 16.27 6.86
CA LEU A 302 -20.77 17.10 6.49
C LEU A 302 -20.67 18.33 7.40
N VAL A 303 -21.78 19.05 7.61
CA VAL A 303 -21.81 20.21 8.50
C VAL A 303 -21.32 19.84 9.90
N PHE A 304 -21.87 18.75 10.46
CA PHE A 304 -21.48 18.30 11.79
C PHE A 304 -19.99 17.97 11.89
N MET A 305 -19.41 17.28 10.89
CA MET A 305 -18.00 16.92 10.91
C MET A 305 -17.07 18.11 10.66
N PHE A 306 -17.41 19.04 9.77
CA PHE A 306 -16.64 20.27 9.60
C PHE A 306 -16.70 21.17 10.84
N ASP A 307 -17.86 21.25 11.51
CA ASP A 307 -18.00 22.04 12.74
C ASP A 307 -17.22 21.42 13.92
N LEU A 308 -16.94 20.11 13.88
CA LEU A 308 -16.06 19.44 14.86
C LEU A 308 -14.57 19.77 14.64
N PHE A 309 -14.19 20.16 13.41
CA PHE A 309 -12.81 20.47 13.00
C PHE A 309 -12.77 21.78 12.20
N PRO A 310 -13.11 22.93 12.83
CA PRO A 310 -13.22 24.21 12.15
C PRO A 310 -11.89 24.67 11.50
N GLU A 311 -10.75 24.18 11.98
CA GLU A 311 -9.40 24.51 11.51
C GLU A 311 -9.16 24.06 10.06
N ILE A 312 -9.97 23.13 9.54
CA ILE A 312 -9.95 22.75 8.14
C ILE A 312 -10.33 23.93 7.24
N LEU A 313 -11.34 24.73 7.66
CA LEU A 313 -11.87 25.84 6.88
C LEU A 313 -11.45 27.23 7.42
N GLU A 314 -10.61 27.30 8.46
CA GLU A 314 -10.27 28.56 9.15
C GLU A 314 -9.70 29.66 8.23
N LYS A 315 -8.95 29.29 7.20
CA LYS A 315 -8.37 30.23 6.22
C LYS A 315 -9.21 30.40 4.94
N SER A 316 -10.43 29.87 4.94
CA SER A 316 -11.34 29.85 3.79
C SER A 316 -12.29 31.05 3.80
N THR A 317 -12.67 31.53 2.61
CA THR A 317 -13.85 32.40 2.45
C THR A 317 -15.16 31.61 2.43
N LEU A 318 -15.09 30.29 2.26
CA LEU A 318 -16.23 29.37 2.27
C LEU A 318 -16.48 28.87 3.69
N ASN A 319 -17.72 29.00 4.16
CA ASN A 319 -18.16 28.42 5.42
C ASN A 319 -18.65 26.97 5.26
N THR A 320 -18.79 26.27 6.39
CA THR A 320 -19.26 24.88 6.48
C THR A 320 -20.55 24.61 5.70
N GLN A 321 -21.52 25.53 5.75
CA GLN A 321 -22.81 25.36 5.06
C GLN A 321 -22.68 25.39 3.54
N MET A 322 -21.85 26.29 3.01
CA MET A 322 -21.61 26.42 1.58
C MET A 322 -20.84 25.22 1.04
N VAL A 323 -19.76 24.81 1.71
CA VAL A 323 -18.97 23.63 1.32
C VAL A 323 -19.84 22.37 1.32
N SER A 324 -20.62 22.17 2.38
CA SER A 324 -21.47 20.98 2.53
C SER A 324 -22.62 20.92 1.51
N GLU A 325 -23.22 22.07 1.14
CA GLU A 325 -24.24 22.10 0.08
C GLU A 325 -23.62 21.81 -1.29
N GLU A 326 -22.44 22.36 -1.58
CA GLU A 326 -21.77 22.13 -2.86
C GLU A 326 -21.40 20.65 -3.02
N ILE A 327 -20.78 20.02 -2.01
CA ILE A 327 -20.45 18.57 -2.06
C ILE A 327 -21.72 17.74 -2.32
N LYS A 328 -22.80 18.02 -1.57
CA LYS A 328 -24.09 17.32 -1.77
C LYS A 328 -24.61 17.52 -3.19
N LYS A 329 -24.59 18.74 -3.71
CA LYS A 329 -25.10 19.06 -5.04
C LYS A 329 -24.26 18.38 -6.13
N THR A 330 -22.94 18.49 -6.08
CA THR A 330 -22.04 17.84 -7.03
C THR A 330 -22.23 16.32 -7.05
N ARG A 331 -22.40 15.68 -5.89
CA ARG A 331 -22.75 14.24 -5.80
C ARG A 331 -24.06 13.94 -6.51
N ILE A 332 -25.10 14.75 -6.28
CA ILE A 332 -26.41 14.56 -6.93
C ILE A 332 -26.27 14.70 -8.44
N ASP A 333 -25.56 15.73 -8.90
CA ASP A 333 -25.37 16.01 -10.33
C ASP A 333 -24.68 14.86 -11.07
N ILE A 334 -23.63 14.29 -10.47
CA ILE A 334 -22.92 13.11 -11.02
C ILE A 334 -23.83 11.87 -11.00
N VAL A 335 -24.37 11.51 -9.83
CA VAL A 335 -25.05 10.22 -9.63
C VAL A 335 -26.40 10.14 -10.37
N HIS A 336 -27.13 11.25 -10.45
CA HIS A 336 -28.41 11.30 -11.15
C HIS A 336 -28.25 11.70 -12.63
N GLY A 337 -27.02 11.93 -13.10
CA GLY A 337 -26.74 12.27 -14.48
C GLY A 337 -27.28 13.64 -14.92
N TYR A 338 -27.48 14.57 -13.98
CA TYR A 338 -27.83 15.95 -14.33
C TYR A 338 -26.66 16.68 -14.99
N ALA A 339 -25.43 16.28 -14.66
CA ALA A 339 -24.22 16.72 -15.34
C ALA A 339 -23.23 15.57 -15.51
N TYR A 340 -22.60 15.52 -16.68
CA TYR A 340 -21.48 14.62 -16.95
C TYR A 340 -20.18 15.43 -16.96
N TYR A 341 -19.30 15.13 -16.02
CA TYR A 341 -18.03 15.82 -15.87
C TYR A 341 -16.91 14.93 -16.45
N TYR A 342 -16.00 15.53 -17.23
CA TYR A 342 -14.76 14.85 -17.64
C TYR A 342 -13.68 15.02 -16.56
N ASP A 343 -13.55 16.23 -16.03
CA ASP A 343 -12.70 16.60 -14.90
C ASP A 343 -13.25 17.87 -14.22
N PHE A 344 -12.60 18.29 -13.14
CA PHE A 344 -12.82 19.55 -12.42
C PHE A 344 -11.59 20.47 -12.49
N ALA A 345 -10.68 20.25 -13.44
CA ALA A 345 -9.39 20.93 -13.52
C ALA A 345 -9.51 22.44 -13.82
N SER A 346 -10.68 22.91 -14.27
CA SER A 346 -10.98 24.32 -14.49
C SER A 346 -11.85 24.98 -13.42
N ASP A 347 -12.40 24.21 -12.46
CA ASP A 347 -13.25 24.73 -11.39
C ASP A 347 -12.45 24.92 -10.09
N ASN A 348 -11.87 26.10 -9.93
CA ASN A 348 -11.06 26.45 -8.75
C ASN A 348 -11.82 26.29 -7.42
N LYS A 349 -13.14 26.54 -7.43
CA LYS A 349 -13.96 26.43 -6.20
C LYS A 349 -14.09 24.95 -5.83
N LEU A 350 -14.39 24.10 -6.80
CA LEU A 350 -14.55 22.68 -6.56
C LEU A 350 -13.22 21.98 -6.23
N GLN A 351 -12.11 22.40 -6.87
CA GLN A 351 -10.77 21.95 -6.50
C GLN A 351 -10.46 22.23 -5.04
N TYR A 352 -10.72 23.47 -4.60
CA TYR A 352 -10.54 23.85 -3.21
C TYR A 352 -11.38 22.98 -2.27
N ILE A 353 -12.66 22.74 -2.62
CA ILE A 353 -13.56 21.87 -1.85
C ILE A 353 -13.03 20.44 -1.78
N ILE A 354 -12.55 19.88 -2.89
CA ILE A 354 -11.93 18.54 -2.95
C ILE A 354 -10.75 18.44 -1.99
N ILE A 355 -9.89 19.46 -1.95
CA ILE A 355 -8.73 19.50 -1.04
C ILE A 355 -9.17 19.57 0.43
N GLN A 356 -10.14 20.42 0.77
CA GLN A 356 -10.63 20.49 2.15
C GLN A 356 -11.37 19.22 2.57
N PHE A 357 -12.04 18.57 1.62
CA PHE A 357 -12.74 17.33 1.89
C PHE A 357 -11.76 16.18 2.18
N ASP A 358 -10.63 16.12 1.45
CA ASP A 358 -9.51 15.22 1.77
C ASP A 358 -8.99 15.41 3.19
N ARG A 359 -8.77 16.68 3.60
CA ARG A 359 -8.33 17.00 4.96
C ARG A 359 -9.35 16.55 6.01
N LEU A 360 -10.65 16.73 5.74
CA LEU A 360 -11.71 16.24 6.61
C LEU A 360 -11.68 14.72 6.73
N ILE A 361 -11.62 14.00 5.61
CA ILE A 361 -11.57 12.53 5.59
C ILE A 361 -10.33 12.02 6.32
N LYS A 362 -9.18 12.69 6.17
CA LYS A 362 -7.93 12.36 6.89
C LYS A 362 -8.09 12.51 8.41
N VAL A 363 -8.67 13.61 8.85
CA VAL A 363 -8.97 13.87 10.27
C VAL A 363 -9.94 12.86 10.84
N MET A 364 -11.04 12.58 10.12
CA MET A 364 -12.00 11.53 10.47
C MET A 364 -11.35 10.16 10.55
N SER A 365 -10.42 9.86 9.64
CA SER A 365 -9.66 8.60 9.66
C SER A 365 -8.80 8.49 10.91
N LEU A 366 -8.10 9.55 11.31
CA LEU A 366 -7.32 9.56 12.56
C LEU A 366 -8.22 9.45 13.80
N MET A 367 -9.37 10.12 13.80
CA MET A 367 -10.38 9.96 14.86
C MET A 367 -10.87 8.52 14.97
N TRP A 368 -11.14 7.86 13.83
CA TRP A 368 -11.54 6.45 13.79
C TRP A 368 -10.43 5.50 14.24
N VAL A 369 -9.17 5.80 13.94
CA VAL A 369 -7.99 5.07 14.44
C VAL A 369 -7.90 5.17 15.97
N GLY A 370 -8.50 6.20 16.59
CA GLY A 370 -8.53 6.40 18.03
C GLY A 370 -7.56 7.46 18.54
N PHE A 371 -7.17 8.42 17.70
CA PHE A 371 -6.43 9.60 18.13
C PHE A 371 -7.35 10.62 18.80
N SER A 372 -6.85 11.29 19.83
CA SER A 372 -7.48 12.44 20.45
C SER A 372 -7.43 13.67 19.52
N ASN A 373 -8.29 14.66 19.77
CA ASN A 373 -8.28 15.90 18.98
C ASN A 373 -6.93 16.61 19.03
N GLU A 374 -6.26 16.62 20.19
CA GLU A 374 -4.91 17.21 20.32
C GLU A 374 -3.88 16.50 19.44
N GLU A 375 -3.86 15.15 19.46
CA GLU A 375 -2.97 14.36 18.60
C GLU A 375 -3.27 14.57 17.11
N ILE A 376 -4.55 14.72 16.74
CA ILE A 376 -4.94 14.99 15.35
C ILE A 376 -4.45 16.38 14.91
N MET A 377 -4.61 17.38 15.76
CA MET A 377 -4.15 18.74 15.47
C MET A 377 -2.63 18.85 15.39
N GLU A 378 -1.91 18.08 16.20
CA GLU A 378 -0.46 17.90 16.07
C GLU A 378 -0.09 17.25 14.73
N PHE A 379 -0.79 16.18 14.34
CA PHE A 379 -0.56 15.50 13.06
C PHE A 379 -0.83 16.42 11.86
N LEU A 380 -1.83 17.29 11.93
CA LEU A 380 -2.16 18.25 10.85
C LEU A 380 -1.15 19.40 10.68
N ARG A 381 -0.24 19.60 11.65
CA ARG A 381 0.80 20.62 11.57
C ARG A 381 2.06 20.13 10.86
N LEU A 382 2.19 18.81 10.67
CA LEU A 382 3.18 18.16 9.81
C LEU A 382 2.87 18.47 8.34
#